data_AF-A0A7R7JI10-F1
#
_entry.id   AF-A0A7R7JI10-F1
#
_cell.length_a   1.000
_cell.length_b   1.000
_cell.length_c   1.000
_cell.angle_alpha   90.00
_cell.angle_beta   90.00
_cell.angle_gamma   90.00
#
_symmetry.space_group_name_H-M   'P 1'
#
loop_
_entity.id
_entity.type
_entity.pdbx_description
1 polymer ?
#
loop_
_entity_poly.entity_id
_entity_poly.type
_entity_poly.pdbx_seq_one_letter_code
_entity_poly.pdbx_strand_id
1 'polypeptide(L)'
;MSKSTNSIRHHRTTPFTSFNRDVPQEVVRRILDHDSPQMTAHYARMHDTTVRRAWEAARKVDITGRTVVFDPDGPLSDAVWAKQRLAQATQALPNGYCGLPVQQSCPHANACLTCPMFLTTPEFLPQHRAQRQQVLQLVTAAEARGQQRLAEMNRQVLGNLDNIITALNEPKDTKHAR
;
A
#
# COMPACT_ATOMS: atom_id res chain seq x y z
N MET A 1 44.51 -19.60 35.38
CA MET A 1 43.34 -20.16 34.67
C MET A 1 42.21 -19.14 34.71
N SER A 2 42.11 -18.29 33.68
CA SER A 2 41.06 -17.26 33.58
C SER A 2 40.03 -17.75 32.57
N LYS A 3 38.80 -18.04 33.02
CA LYS A 3 37.70 -18.43 32.13
C LYS A 3 37.00 -17.16 31.66
N SER A 4 37.24 -16.81 30.40
CA SER A 4 36.54 -15.74 29.69
C SER A 4 35.08 -16.13 29.48
N THR A 5 34.15 -15.37 30.07
CA THR A 5 32.71 -15.48 29.80
C THR A 5 32.40 -14.83 28.44
N ASN A 6 32.05 -15.65 27.46
CA ASN A 6 31.70 -15.21 26.12
C ASN A 6 30.23 -14.71 26.14
N SER A 7 30.03 -13.39 26.02
CA SER A 7 28.70 -12.78 25.95
C SER A 7 28.10 -13.00 24.56
N ILE A 8 27.09 -13.87 24.48
CA ILE A 8 26.33 -14.11 23.24
C ILE A 8 25.42 -12.90 23.01
N ARG A 9 25.88 -11.99 22.15
CA ARG A 9 25.08 -10.88 21.62
C ARG A 9 23.92 -11.47 20.81
N HIS A 10 22.69 -11.34 21.31
CA HIS A 10 21.49 -11.77 20.58
C HIS A 10 21.38 -10.93 19.30
N HIS A 11 21.72 -11.53 18.15
CA HIS A 11 21.39 -10.98 16.86
C HIS A 11 19.86 -10.98 16.74
N ARG A 12 19.25 -9.80 16.83
CA ARG A 12 17.84 -9.60 16.50
C ARG A 12 17.67 -9.77 14.99
N THR A 13 17.56 -11.01 14.56
CA THR A 13 17.06 -11.34 13.22
C THR A 13 15.60 -10.94 13.21
N THR A 14 15.23 -9.85 12.52
CA THR A 14 13.83 -9.49 12.27
C THR A 14 13.35 -10.26 11.04
N PRO A 15 12.57 -11.35 11.16
CA PRO A 15 12.13 -12.16 10.03
C PRO A 15 10.83 -11.60 9.39
N PHE A 16 10.42 -10.40 9.76
CA PHE A 16 9.06 -9.90 9.52
C PHE A 16 8.82 -9.31 8.12
N THR A 17 9.85 -9.23 7.28
CA THR A 17 9.71 -8.66 5.94
C THR A 17 9.73 -9.78 4.89
N SER A 18 8.52 -10.22 4.51
CA SER A 18 8.11 -10.66 3.15
C SER A 18 7.46 -12.04 2.90
N PHE A 19 7.07 -12.86 3.88
CA PHE A 19 6.33 -14.12 3.60
C PHE A 19 5.13 -14.44 4.53
N ASN A 20 4.80 -13.58 5.49
CA ASN A 20 3.81 -13.87 6.54
C ASN A 20 2.38 -13.41 6.20
N ARG A 21 1.73 -13.97 5.17
CA ARG A 21 0.30 -13.69 4.98
C ARG A 21 -0.65 -14.83 5.39
N ASP A 22 -0.15 -16.07 5.51
CA ASP A 22 -0.99 -17.25 5.81
C ASP A 22 -0.42 -18.21 6.88
N VAL A 23 0.41 -17.72 7.81
CA VAL A 23 0.95 -18.55 8.90
C VAL A 23 0.02 -18.49 10.12
N PRO A 24 -0.61 -19.60 10.57
CA PRO A 24 -1.46 -19.60 11.75
C PRO A 24 -0.73 -19.10 13.00
N GLN A 25 -1.41 -18.38 13.89
CA GLN A 25 -0.80 -17.83 15.11
C GLN A 25 -0.14 -18.90 15.99
N GLU A 26 -0.66 -20.14 15.99
CA GLU A 26 -0.06 -21.26 16.69
C GLU A 26 1.30 -21.66 16.11
N VAL A 27 1.46 -21.59 14.79
CA VAL A 27 2.75 -21.84 14.12
C VAL A 27 3.73 -20.73 14.48
N VAL A 28 3.28 -19.47 14.44
CA VAL A 28 4.10 -18.32 14.88
C VAL A 28 4.53 -18.48 16.34
N ARG A 29 3.62 -18.90 17.23
CA ARG A 29 3.90 -19.14 18.65
C ARG A 29 5.02 -20.17 18.83
N ARG A 30 4.97 -21.30 18.11
CA ARG A 30 5.99 -22.35 18.17
C ARG A 30 7.32 -21.91 17.57
N ILE A 31 7.32 -21.19 16.45
CA ILE A 31 8.55 -20.67 15.83
C ILE A 31 9.26 -19.66 16.74
N LEU A 32 8.49 -18.82 17.43
CA LEU A 32 9.00 -17.80 18.34
C LEU A 32 9.22 -18.32 19.77
N ASP A 33 9.02 -19.62 20.02
CA ASP A 33 9.15 -20.28 21.33
C ASP A 33 8.38 -19.57 22.46
N HIS A 34 7.16 -19.13 22.15
CA HIS A 34 6.29 -18.47 23.13
C HIS A 34 5.53 -19.51 23.97
N ASP A 35 5.68 -19.41 25.29
CA ASP A 35 5.04 -20.29 26.26
C ASP A 35 3.51 -20.25 26.23
N SER A 36 2.90 -19.13 25.80
CA SER A 36 1.45 -18.97 25.79
C SER A 36 0.93 -18.25 24.53
N PRO A 37 -0.30 -18.55 24.09
CA PRO A 37 -0.96 -17.82 23.00
C PRO A 37 -1.10 -16.32 23.28
N GLN A 38 -1.19 -15.91 24.55
CA GLN A 38 -1.33 -14.52 24.98
C GLN A 38 -0.11 -13.68 24.60
N MET A 39 1.10 -14.28 24.64
CA MET A 39 2.34 -13.63 24.21
C MET A 39 2.31 -13.32 22.70
N THR A 40 1.94 -14.29 21.86
CA THR A 40 1.79 -14.09 20.41
C THR A 40 0.65 -13.10 20.09
N ALA A 41 -0.47 -13.20 20.80
CA ALA A 41 -1.62 -12.31 20.61
C ALA A 41 -1.30 -10.86 20.98
N HIS A 42 -0.44 -10.62 21.98
CA HIS A 42 0.03 -9.28 22.34
C HIS A 42 0.77 -8.63 21.17
N TYR A 43 1.71 -9.34 20.54
CA TYR A 43 2.42 -8.86 19.36
C TYR A 43 1.50 -8.70 18.14
N ALA A 44 0.57 -9.63 17.92
CA ALA A 44 -0.40 -9.53 16.83
C ALA A 44 -1.29 -8.28 16.95
N ARG A 45 -1.75 -7.96 18.18
CA ARG A 45 -2.52 -6.74 18.46
C ARG A 45 -1.70 -5.47 18.27
N MET A 46 -0.47 -5.43 18.80
CA MET A 46 0.41 -4.26 18.61
C MET A 46 0.79 -4.05 17.14
N HIS A 47 0.96 -5.13 16.38
CA HIS A 47 1.16 -5.05 14.95
C HIS A 47 -0.07 -4.44 14.26
N ASP A 48 -1.29 -4.88 14.61
CA ASP A 48 -2.51 -4.32 14.02
C ASP A 48 -2.69 -2.82 14.33
N THR A 49 -2.44 -2.39 15.57
CA THR A 49 -2.51 -0.95 15.94
C THR A 49 -1.43 -0.13 15.23
N THR A 50 -0.23 -0.68 15.08
CA THR A 50 0.87 0.01 14.37
C THR A 50 0.56 0.16 12.88
N VAL A 51 0.06 -0.90 12.23
CA VAL A 51 -0.32 -0.87 10.81
C VAL A 51 -1.52 0.06 10.59
N ARG A 52 -2.52 0.02 11.47
CA ARG A 52 -3.66 0.96 11.42
C ARG A 52 -3.18 2.40 11.51
N ARG A 53 -2.36 2.73 12.51
CA ARG A 53 -1.81 4.09 12.68
C ARG A 53 -1.00 4.53 11.46
N ALA A 54 -0.19 3.64 10.90
CA ALA A 54 0.57 3.93 9.68
C ALA A 54 -0.37 4.18 8.49
N TRP A 55 -1.43 3.36 8.34
CA TRP A 55 -2.44 3.56 7.33
C TRP A 55 -3.16 4.90 7.52
N GLU A 56 -3.69 5.21 8.70
CA GLU A 56 -4.36 6.48 9.02
C GLU A 56 -3.47 7.68 8.70
N ALA A 57 -2.21 7.64 9.14
CA ALA A 57 -1.24 8.70 8.89
C ALA A 57 -0.79 8.83 7.43
N ALA A 58 -0.86 7.76 6.63
CA ALA A 58 -0.47 7.81 5.22
C ALA A 58 -1.36 8.79 4.47
N ARG A 59 -0.75 9.67 3.66
CA ARG A 59 -1.51 10.47 2.71
C ARG A 59 -1.99 9.56 1.58
N LYS A 60 -3.28 9.58 1.27
CA LYS A 60 -3.84 8.88 0.11
C LYS A 60 -4.19 9.91 -0.94
N VAL A 61 -3.90 9.61 -2.20
CA VAL A 61 -4.30 10.42 -3.36
C VAL A 61 -5.05 9.57 -4.36
N ASP A 62 -6.01 10.19 -5.07
CA ASP A 62 -6.70 9.57 -6.21
C ASP A 62 -5.92 9.77 -7.52
N ILE A 63 -6.46 9.28 -8.65
CA ILE A 63 -5.85 9.39 -9.98
C ILE A 63 -5.66 10.84 -10.47
N THR A 64 -6.37 11.80 -9.88
CA THR A 64 -6.25 13.22 -10.21
C THR A 64 -5.19 13.94 -9.36
N GLY A 65 -4.56 13.22 -8.42
CA GLY A 65 -3.61 13.79 -7.45
C GLY A 65 -4.29 14.45 -6.25
N ARG A 66 -5.62 14.39 -6.13
CA ARG A 66 -6.34 14.98 -5.01
C ARG A 66 -6.19 14.11 -3.76
N THR A 67 -5.90 14.75 -2.62
CA THR A 67 -5.81 14.06 -1.34
C THR A 67 -7.19 13.54 -0.90
N VAL A 68 -7.27 12.27 -0.54
CA VAL A 68 -8.46 11.63 0.01
C VAL A 68 -8.33 11.56 1.53
N VAL A 69 -9.25 12.22 2.21
CA VAL A 69 -9.29 12.30 3.68
C VAL A 69 -10.26 11.25 4.21
N PHE A 70 -9.79 10.46 5.17
CA PHE A 70 -10.62 9.60 5.99
C PHE A 70 -10.58 10.15 7.41
N ASP A 71 -11.75 10.32 8.03
CA ASP A 71 -11.85 10.70 9.43
C ASP A 71 -11.52 9.48 10.31
N PRO A 72 -10.38 9.47 11.02
CA PRO A 72 -9.98 8.33 11.86
C PRO A 72 -10.82 8.23 13.14
N ASP A 73 -11.44 9.31 13.58
CA ASP A 73 -12.24 9.38 14.82
C ASP A 73 -13.76 9.37 14.54
N GLY A 74 -14.14 9.38 13.26
CA GLY A 74 -15.52 9.32 12.83
C GLY A 74 -16.21 8.01 13.21
N PRO A 75 -17.55 7.98 13.32
CA PRO A 75 -18.31 6.81 13.78
C PRO A 75 -18.18 5.57 12.89
N LEU A 76 -17.63 5.71 11.69
CA LEU A 76 -17.40 4.62 10.73
C LEU A 76 -15.93 4.20 10.60
N SER A 77 -15.01 4.76 11.38
CA SER A 77 -13.57 4.56 11.20
C SER A 77 -13.15 3.08 11.30
N ASP A 78 -13.71 2.34 12.26
CA ASP A 78 -13.48 0.90 12.40
C ASP A 78 -13.99 0.09 11.20
N ALA A 79 -15.14 0.46 10.63
CA ALA A 79 -15.69 -0.18 9.45
C ALA A 79 -14.84 0.12 8.21
N VAL A 80 -14.33 1.36 8.08
CA VAL A 80 -13.40 1.75 7.01
C VAL A 80 -12.08 0.96 7.15
N TRP A 81 -11.54 0.83 8.36
CA TRP A 81 -10.34 0.05 8.63
C TRP A 81 -10.53 -1.44 8.29
N ALA A 82 -11.61 -2.05 8.75
CA ALA A 82 -11.92 -3.45 8.46
C ALA A 82 -12.09 -3.69 6.94
N LYS A 83 -12.78 -2.78 6.25
CA LYS A 83 -12.92 -2.82 4.80
C LYS A 83 -11.57 -2.71 4.09
N GLN A 84 -10.72 -1.79 4.52
CA GLN A 84 -9.37 -1.62 3.96
C GLN A 84 -8.51 -2.88 4.13
N ARG A 85 -8.54 -3.48 5.33
CA ARG A 85 -7.82 -4.73 5.63
C ARG A 85 -8.24 -5.86 4.69
N LEU A 86 -9.55 -6.00 4.47
CA LEU A 86 -10.08 -7.02 3.58
C LEU A 86 -9.74 -6.74 2.11
N ALA A 87 -9.87 -5.48 1.66
CA ALA A 87 -9.52 -5.07 0.30
C ALA A 87 -8.02 -5.28 0.00
N GLN A 88 -7.12 -5.04 0.96
CA GLN A 88 -5.69 -5.34 0.79
C GLN A 88 -5.39 -6.85 0.65
N ALA A 89 -6.24 -7.71 1.20
CA ALA A 89 -6.09 -9.15 1.09
C ALA A 89 -6.65 -9.69 -0.24
N THR A 90 -7.76 -9.12 -0.73
CA THR A 90 -8.50 -9.68 -1.88
C THR A 90 -8.37 -8.88 -3.17
N GLN A 91 -7.95 -7.61 -3.10
CA GLN A 91 -7.92 -6.65 -4.20
C GLN A 91 -6.62 -5.83 -4.20
N ALA A 92 -5.49 -6.47 -3.85
CA ALA A 92 -4.17 -5.85 -3.86
C ALA A 92 -3.78 -5.42 -5.27
N LEU A 93 -3.28 -4.19 -5.41
CA LEU A 93 -2.72 -3.69 -6.66
C LEU A 93 -1.21 -3.49 -6.50
N PRO A 94 -0.41 -3.65 -7.58
CA PRO A 94 1.04 -3.49 -7.51
C PRO A 94 1.50 -2.05 -7.25
N ASN A 95 0.60 -1.07 -7.43
CA ASN A 95 0.90 0.36 -7.38
C ASN A 95 -0.11 1.16 -6.53
N GLY A 96 -0.94 0.49 -5.73
CA GLY A 96 -1.94 1.18 -4.91
C GLY A 96 -2.98 0.25 -4.32
N TYR A 97 -4.17 0.80 -4.12
CA TYR A 97 -5.30 0.17 -3.45
C TYR A 97 -6.58 0.37 -4.26
N CYS A 98 -7.47 -0.62 -4.19
CA CYS A 98 -8.82 -0.52 -4.75
C CYS A 98 -9.82 -0.11 -3.66
N GLY A 99 -10.56 0.97 -3.89
CA GLY A 99 -11.67 1.40 -3.03
C GLY A 99 -13.00 0.69 -3.32
N LEU A 100 -13.05 -0.20 -4.32
CA LEU A 100 -14.24 -0.98 -4.66
C LEU A 100 -14.68 -1.81 -3.44
N PRO A 101 -15.99 -1.89 -3.13
CA PRO A 101 -16.46 -2.80 -2.09
C PRO A 101 -16.03 -4.24 -2.38
N VAL A 102 -15.54 -4.92 -1.35
CA VAL A 102 -15.01 -6.30 -1.41
C VAL A 102 -16.05 -7.34 -1.82
N GLN A 103 -17.33 -7.02 -1.67
CA GLN A 103 -18.45 -7.85 -2.13
C GLN A 103 -18.64 -7.77 -3.66
N GLN A 104 -18.01 -6.79 -4.32
CA GLN A 104 -18.12 -6.57 -5.76
C GLN A 104 -16.87 -7.06 -6.49
N SER A 105 -17.07 -7.59 -7.70
CA SER A 105 -15.99 -7.99 -8.59
C SER A 105 -15.69 -6.88 -9.59
N CYS A 106 -14.40 -6.59 -9.81
CA CYS A 106 -13.98 -5.63 -10.82
C CYS A 106 -14.17 -6.22 -12.23
N PRO A 107 -14.93 -5.57 -13.14
CA PRO A 107 -15.09 -6.07 -14.51
C PRO A 107 -13.93 -5.65 -15.43
N HIS A 108 -12.98 -4.84 -14.93
CA HIS A 108 -11.91 -4.26 -15.73
C HIS A 108 -10.54 -4.81 -15.36
N ALA A 109 -9.81 -5.31 -16.35
CA ALA A 109 -8.39 -5.59 -16.24
C ALA A 109 -7.58 -4.33 -16.57
N ASN A 110 -6.54 -4.04 -15.77
CA ASN A 110 -5.53 -3.02 -16.05
C ASN A 110 -6.04 -1.58 -16.23
N ALA A 111 -7.22 -1.24 -15.70
CA ALA A 111 -7.82 0.11 -15.84
C ALA A 111 -7.61 1.01 -14.62
N CYS A 112 -6.82 0.58 -13.63
CA CYS A 112 -6.74 1.23 -12.32
C CYS A 112 -6.29 2.69 -12.40
N LEU A 113 -5.32 3.02 -13.27
CA LEU A 113 -4.80 4.37 -13.43
C LEU A 113 -5.78 5.35 -14.12
N THR A 114 -6.95 4.88 -14.53
CA THR A 114 -8.06 5.71 -15.02
C THR A 114 -9.36 5.42 -14.24
N CYS A 115 -9.28 4.67 -13.14
CA CYS A 115 -10.42 4.24 -12.36
C CYS A 115 -10.66 5.20 -11.18
N PRO A 116 -11.90 5.67 -10.95
CA PRO A 116 -12.20 6.55 -9.81
C PRO A 116 -12.06 5.85 -8.45
N MET A 117 -12.03 4.52 -8.42
CA MET A 117 -11.84 3.75 -7.18
C MET A 117 -10.37 3.58 -6.79
N PHE A 118 -9.42 4.00 -7.63
CA PHE A 118 -8.00 3.83 -7.36
C PHE A 118 -7.49 4.86 -6.36
N LEU A 119 -6.75 4.37 -5.36
CA LEU A 119 -6.08 5.17 -4.35
C LEU A 119 -4.63 4.73 -4.25
N THR A 120 -3.72 5.66 -3.96
CA THR A 120 -2.31 5.34 -3.72
C THR A 120 -1.72 6.21 -2.62
N THR A 121 -0.58 5.77 -2.10
CA THR A 121 0.19 6.39 -1.02
C THR A 121 1.64 6.64 -1.49
N PRO A 122 2.44 7.43 -0.74
CA PRO A 122 3.85 7.67 -1.07
C PRO A 122 4.72 6.41 -1.17
N GLU A 123 4.33 5.28 -0.56
CA GLU A 123 5.10 4.04 -0.59
C GLU A 123 5.18 3.44 -2.01
N PHE A 124 4.23 3.76 -2.89
CA PHE A 124 4.20 3.30 -4.28
C PHE A 124 4.88 4.26 -5.27
N LEU A 125 5.49 5.35 -4.77
CA LEU A 125 6.13 6.34 -5.63
C LEU A 125 7.22 5.76 -6.56
N PRO A 126 8.06 4.80 -6.14
CA PRO A 126 8.99 4.11 -7.05
C PRO A 126 8.27 3.40 -8.20
N GLN A 127 7.16 2.73 -7.92
CA GLN A 127 6.34 1.99 -8.88
C GLN A 127 5.69 2.95 -9.87
N HIS A 128 5.15 4.08 -9.40
CA HIS A 128 4.57 5.11 -10.27
C HIS A 128 5.59 5.71 -11.22
N ARG A 129 6.81 6.00 -10.74
CA ARG A 129 7.90 6.52 -11.58
C ARG A 129 8.34 5.50 -12.64
N ALA A 130 8.47 4.24 -12.26
CA ALA A 130 8.81 3.16 -13.19
C ALA A 130 7.72 2.98 -14.26
N GLN A 131 6.44 2.93 -13.85
CA GLN A 131 5.31 2.81 -14.77
C GLN A 131 5.23 4.01 -15.71
N ARG A 132 5.48 5.23 -15.21
CA ARG A 132 5.52 6.44 -16.04
C ARG A 132 6.55 6.32 -17.17
N GLN A 133 7.76 5.84 -16.86
CA GLN A 133 8.80 5.64 -17.87
C GLN A 133 8.37 4.61 -18.92
N GLN A 134 7.76 3.51 -18.49
CA GLN A 134 7.24 2.48 -19.40
C GLN A 134 6.12 3.03 -20.30
N VAL A 135 5.14 3.74 -19.73
CA VAL A 135 4.02 4.33 -20.49
C VAL A 135 4.51 5.36 -21.49
N LEU A 136 5.52 6.16 -21.14
CA LEU A 136 6.13 7.11 -22.07
C LEU A 136 6.71 6.39 -23.31
N GLN A 137 7.42 5.27 -23.12
CA GLN A 137 7.92 4.45 -24.23
C GLN A 137 6.78 3.89 -25.10
N LEU A 138 5.66 3.48 -24.48
CA LEU A 138 4.48 3.00 -25.19
C LEU A 138 3.82 4.10 -26.03
N VAL A 139 3.70 5.32 -25.50
CA VAL A 139 3.19 6.49 -26.24
C VAL A 139 4.07 6.75 -27.46
N THR A 140 5.39 6.90 -27.27
CA THR A 140 6.33 7.17 -28.37
C THR A 140 6.27 6.08 -29.44
N ALA A 141 6.22 4.80 -29.05
CA ALA A 141 6.12 3.69 -29.99
C ALA A 141 4.79 3.68 -30.75
N ALA A 142 3.67 4.00 -30.09
CA ALA A 142 2.36 4.07 -30.72
C ALA A 142 2.28 5.23 -31.73
N GLU A 143 2.82 6.39 -31.39
CA GLU A 143 2.89 7.57 -32.27
C GLU A 143 3.73 7.28 -33.53
N ALA A 144 4.91 6.70 -33.36
CA ALA A 144 5.78 6.32 -34.47
C ALA A 144 5.12 5.31 -35.44
N ARG A 145 4.17 4.51 -34.94
CA ARG A 145 3.40 3.54 -35.73
C ARG A 145 2.06 4.09 -36.25
N GLY A 146 1.75 5.36 -36.00
CA GLY A 146 0.46 5.96 -36.39
C GLY A 146 -0.75 5.42 -35.61
N GLN A 147 -0.54 4.75 -34.47
CA GLN A 147 -1.59 4.14 -33.65
C GLN A 147 -2.24 5.18 -32.72
N GLN A 148 -2.95 6.13 -33.31
CA GLN A 148 -3.46 7.34 -32.63
C GLN A 148 -4.28 7.03 -31.36
N ARG A 149 -5.23 6.09 -31.43
CA ARG A 149 -6.06 5.73 -30.28
C ARG A 149 -5.26 5.11 -29.13
N LEU A 150 -4.28 4.28 -29.45
CA LEU A 150 -3.39 3.70 -28.43
C LEU A 150 -2.52 4.77 -27.77
N ALA A 151 -1.99 5.70 -28.56
CA ALA A 151 -1.22 6.83 -28.05
C ALA A 151 -2.08 7.73 -27.15
N GLU A 152 -3.31 8.02 -27.54
CA GLU A 152 -4.26 8.81 -26.74
C GLU A 152 -4.58 8.16 -25.39
N MET A 153 -4.93 6.87 -25.38
CA MET A 153 -5.22 6.13 -24.15
C MET A 153 -4.02 6.13 -23.19
N ASN A 154 -2.81 5.91 -23.70
CA ASN A 154 -1.60 5.92 -22.87
C ASN A 154 -1.21 7.33 -22.41
N ARG A 155 -1.49 8.39 -23.18
CA ARG A 155 -1.30 9.78 -22.74
C ARG A 155 -2.21 10.12 -21.55
N GLN A 156 -3.45 9.63 -21.54
CA GLN A 156 -4.34 9.80 -20.39
C GLN A 156 -3.75 9.14 -19.13
N VAL A 157 -3.26 7.91 -19.25
CA VAL A 157 -2.58 7.20 -18.14
C VAL A 157 -1.34 7.97 -17.68
N LEU A 158 -0.53 8.48 -18.61
CA LEU A 158 0.66 9.25 -18.32
C LEU A 158 0.34 10.53 -17.53
N GLY A 159 -0.72 11.26 -17.93
CA GLY A 159 -1.18 12.46 -17.21
C GLY A 159 -1.62 12.17 -15.78
N ASN A 160 -2.35 11.06 -15.56
CA ASN A 160 -2.74 10.66 -14.21
C ASN A 160 -1.53 10.25 -13.36
N LEU A 161 -0.55 9.56 -13.94
CA LEU A 161 0.72 9.26 -13.26
C LEU A 161 1.48 10.53 -12.88
N ASP A 162 1.53 11.53 -13.76
CA ASP A 162 2.15 12.82 -13.47
C ASP A 162 1.46 13.54 -12.31
N ASN A 163 0.13 13.56 -12.30
CA ASN A 163 -0.67 14.14 -11.21
C ASN A 163 -0.40 13.44 -9.88
N ILE A 164 -0.43 12.10 -9.87
CA ILE A 164 -0.13 11.28 -8.68
C ILE A 164 1.27 11.57 -8.17
N ILE A 165 2.29 11.52 -9.04
CA ILE A 165 3.70 11.71 -8.66
C ILE A 165 3.92 13.11 -8.10
N THR A 166 3.36 14.13 -8.76
CA THR A 166 3.45 15.53 -8.31
C THR A 166 2.84 15.68 -6.94
N ALA A 167 1.58 15.25 -6.79
CA ALA A 167 0.88 15.30 -5.51
C ALA A 167 1.69 14.59 -4.42
N LEU A 168 2.18 13.37 -4.66
CA LEU A 168 2.91 12.58 -3.67
C LEU A 168 4.30 13.14 -3.30
N ASN A 169 4.96 13.89 -4.18
CA ASN A 169 6.23 14.56 -3.90
C ASN A 169 6.05 15.85 -3.08
N GLU A 170 4.93 16.55 -3.25
CA GLU A 170 4.66 17.77 -2.49
C GLU A 170 4.44 17.46 -1.00
N PRO A 171 4.97 18.28 -0.07
CA PRO A 171 4.68 18.13 1.35
C PRO A 171 3.16 18.22 1.60
N LYS A 172 2.67 17.52 2.63
CA LYS A 172 1.25 17.61 3.04
C LYS A 172 0.90 19.08 3.23
N ASP A 173 0.04 19.63 2.38
CA ASP A 173 -0.47 20.98 2.56
C ASP A 173 -1.35 20.99 3.82
N THR A 174 -0.82 21.53 4.92
CA THR A 174 -1.48 21.55 6.24
C THR A 174 -2.60 22.60 6.35
N LYS A 175 -3.07 23.15 5.22
CA LYS A 175 -3.87 24.38 5.23
C LYS A 175 -5.36 24.21 5.49
N HIS A 176 -5.92 23.00 5.59
CA HIS A 176 -7.39 22.81 5.72
C HIS A 176 -7.81 21.97 6.95
N ALA A 177 -7.04 22.04 8.04
CA ALA A 177 -7.53 21.67 9.37
C ALA A 177 -8.01 22.94 10.09
N ARG A 178 -9.27 23.32 9.88
CA ARG A 178 -10.02 24.26 10.72
C ARG A 178 -11.46 23.83 10.81
#